data_AF-A0AAX2GVQ2-F1
#
_entry.id   AF-A0AAX2GVQ2-F1
#
_cell.length_a   1.000
_cell.length_b   1.000
_cell.length_c   1.000
_cell.angle_alpha   90.00
_cell.angle_beta   90.00
_cell.angle_gamma   90.00
#
_symmetry.space_group_name_H-M   'P 1'
#
loop_
_entity.id
_entity.type
_entity.pdbx_description
1 polymer ?
#
loop_
_entity_poly.entity_id
_entity_poly.type
_entity_poly.pdbx_seq_one_letter_code
_entity_poly.pdbx_strand_id
1 'polypeptide(L)'
;MTLIEEIKERILSKLIKIQGISDIIPYIDDNTIYFNIFFNDFNVFNEVDAAIPYNYHLHLLKSKNIATVEIPLQAPKELEIEELKQLVATADKMLNNIRKKQQVQKSERIIKVYAFGYPDDEN
;
A
#
# COMPACT_ATOMS: atom_id res chain seq x y z
N MET A 1 8.04 3.93 -33.15
CA MET A 1 8.11 3.48 -31.75
C MET A 1 6.71 3.48 -31.19
N THR A 2 6.30 2.48 -30.41
CA THR A 2 4.99 2.49 -29.75
C THR A 2 5.09 3.23 -28.42
N LEU A 3 3.97 3.73 -27.88
CA LEU A 3 3.92 4.37 -26.55
C LEU A 3 4.48 3.45 -25.45
N ILE A 4 4.25 2.14 -25.57
CA ILE A 4 4.76 1.12 -24.66
C ILE A 4 6.29 1.06 -24.67
N GLU A 5 6.90 1.04 -25.86
CA GLU A 5 8.35 1.06 -26.03
C GLU A 5 8.95 2.35 -25.45
N GLU A 6 8.31 3.51 -25.68
CA GLU A 6 8.74 4.79 -25.10
C GLU A 6 8.70 4.80 -23.57
N ILE A 7 7.63 4.30 -22.95
CA ILE A 7 7.53 4.19 -21.49
C ILE A 7 8.62 3.27 -20.96
N LYS A 8 8.85 2.14 -21.63
CA LYS A 8 9.85 1.15 -21.25
C LYS A 8 11.26 1.72 -21.30
N GLU A 9 11.65 2.37 -22.40
CA GLU A 9 12.96 3.01 -22.53
C GLU A 9 13.16 4.13 -21.49
N ARG A 10 12.12 4.94 -21.25
CA ARG A 10 12.18 6.02 -20.26
C ARG A 10 12.41 5.49 -18.85
N ILE A 11 11.80 4.38 -18.47
CA ILE A 11 11.98 3.78 -17.14
C ILE A 11 13.32 3.07 -17.04
N LEU A 12 13.68 2.25 -18.04
CA LEU A 12 14.97 1.58 -18.08
C LEU A 12 16.13 2.60 -17.99
N SER A 13 16.10 3.66 -18.78
CA SER A 13 17.17 4.68 -18.79
C SER A 13 17.38 5.40 -17.45
N LYS A 14 16.38 5.40 -16.56
CA LYS A 14 16.52 5.86 -15.17
C LYS A 14 17.11 4.77 -14.28
N LEU A 15 16.55 3.57 -14.35
CA LEU A 15 16.93 2.46 -13.48
C LEU A 15 18.36 2.01 -13.73
N ILE A 16 18.85 1.96 -14.98
CA ILE A 16 20.23 1.47 -15.24
C ILE A 16 21.32 2.33 -14.59
N LYS A 17 20.99 3.57 -14.21
CA LYS A 17 21.93 4.51 -13.59
C LYS A 17 22.10 4.26 -12.10
N ILE A 18 21.23 3.47 -11.49
CA ILE A 18 21.26 3.17 -10.05
C ILE A 18 22.29 2.07 -9.81
N GLN A 19 23.30 2.38 -9.01
CA GLN A 19 24.36 1.43 -8.69
C GLN A 19 23.83 0.37 -7.71
N GLY A 20 24.15 -0.90 -7.94
CA GLY A 20 23.73 -2.01 -7.07
C GLY A 20 22.47 -2.75 -7.53
N ILE A 21 21.81 -2.28 -8.60
CA ILE A 21 20.87 -3.11 -9.37
C ILE A 21 21.67 -4.19 -10.09
N SER A 22 21.29 -5.44 -9.88
CA SER A 22 21.93 -6.60 -10.51
C SER A 22 21.26 -6.96 -11.84
N ASP A 23 19.94 -6.83 -11.92
CA ASP A 23 19.18 -7.14 -13.13
C ASP A 23 17.83 -6.41 -13.14
N ILE A 24 17.28 -6.21 -14.35
CA ILE A 24 15.97 -5.62 -14.58
C ILE A 24 15.24 -6.45 -15.63
N ILE A 25 14.14 -7.08 -15.24
CA ILE A 25 13.32 -7.89 -16.13
C ILE A 25 12.00 -7.16 -16.38
N PRO A 26 11.84 -6.49 -17.55
CA PRO A 26 10.57 -5.92 -17.95
C PRO A 26 9.66 -7.01 -18.54
N TYR A 27 8.39 -6.99 -18.17
CA TYR A 27 7.36 -7.80 -18.83
C TYR A 27 6.05 -7.04 -18.88
N ILE A 28 5.15 -7.46 -19.77
CA ILE A 28 3.90 -6.78 -20.05
C ILE A 28 2.80 -7.83 -20.00
N ASP A 29 1.72 -7.53 -19.27
CA ASP A 29 0.44 -8.23 -19.39
C ASP A 29 -0.54 -7.39 -20.21
N ASP A 30 -1.81 -7.83 -20.30
CA ASP A 30 -2.81 -7.18 -21.16
C ASP A 30 -2.98 -5.67 -20.88
N ASN A 31 -2.75 -5.21 -19.63
CA ASN A 31 -3.05 -3.83 -19.22
C ASN A 31 -1.97 -3.14 -18.38
N THR A 32 -0.84 -3.79 -18.12
CA THR A 32 0.18 -3.30 -17.18
C THR A 32 1.59 -3.64 -17.67
N ILE A 33 2.50 -2.67 -17.55
CA ILE A 33 3.94 -2.89 -17.70
C ILE A 33 4.53 -3.10 -16.31
N TYR A 34 5.32 -4.15 -16.15
CA TYR A 34 6.04 -4.45 -14.92
C TYR A 34 7.55 -4.36 -15.13
N PHE A 35 8.26 -3.92 -14.10
CA PHE A 35 9.71 -4.01 -14.01
C PHE A 35 10.09 -4.71 -12.72
N ASN A 36 10.57 -5.95 -12.81
CA ASN A 36 11.19 -6.63 -11.68
C ASN A 36 12.66 -6.21 -11.60
N ILE A 37 13.01 -5.54 -10.52
CA ILE A 37 14.32 -4.96 -10.26
C ILE A 37 14.97 -5.77 -9.15
N PHE A 38 16.08 -6.42 -9.47
CA PHE A 38 16.87 -7.21 -8.53
C PHE A 38 18.03 -6.36 -8.02
N PHE A 39 18.28 -6.38 -6.73
CA PHE A 39 19.38 -5.64 -6.12
C PHE A 39 20.06 -6.44 -5.02
N ASN A 40 21.34 -6.15 -4.78
CA ASN A 40 22.13 -6.89 -3.80
C ASN A 40 22.02 -6.32 -2.37
N ASP A 41 21.71 -5.02 -2.26
CA ASP A 41 21.61 -4.29 -0.99
C ASP A 41 20.25 -3.58 -0.90
N PHE A 42 19.61 -3.66 0.26
CA PHE A 42 18.34 -3.01 0.54
C PHE A 42 18.39 -1.48 0.38
N ASN A 43 19.55 -0.84 0.60
CA ASN A 43 19.70 0.61 0.45
C ASN A 43 19.40 1.10 -0.98
N VAL A 44 19.59 0.23 -1.98
CA VAL A 44 19.28 0.50 -3.39
C VAL A 44 17.78 0.74 -3.60
N PHE A 45 16.91 0.17 -2.76
CA PHE A 45 15.46 0.36 -2.86
C PHE A 45 15.04 1.82 -2.76
N ASN A 46 15.67 2.61 -1.88
CA ASN A 46 15.32 4.02 -1.72
C ASN A 46 15.67 4.85 -2.97
N GLU A 47 16.74 4.47 -3.67
CA GLU A 47 17.11 5.10 -4.94
C GLU A 47 16.15 4.71 -6.07
N VAL A 48 15.70 3.45 -6.07
CA VAL A 48 14.66 2.97 -6.99
C VAL A 48 13.36 3.74 -6.76
N ASP A 49 12.90 3.86 -5.51
CA ASP A 49 11.69 4.60 -5.13
C ASP A 49 11.76 6.07 -5.58
N ALA A 50 12.89 6.74 -5.38
CA ALA A 50 13.09 8.12 -5.80
C ALA A 50 13.14 8.30 -7.34
N ALA A 51 13.57 7.29 -8.10
CA ALA A 51 13.69 7.38 -9.56
C ALA A 51 12.32 7.22 -10.28
N ILE A 52 11.39 6.52 -9.64
CA ILE A 52 10.09 6.16 -10.21
C ILE A 52 9.10 7.32 -10.06
N PRO A 53 8.34 7.68 -11.12
CA PRO A 53 7.26 8.65 -11.02
C PRO A 53 6.22 8.28 -9.97
N TYR A 54 5.74 9.27 -9.21
CA TYR A 54 4.75 9.11 -8.12
C TYR A 54 3.44 8.43 -8.52
N ASN A 55 3.11 8.41 -9.80
CA ASN A 55 1.87 7.81 -10.32
C ASN A 55 2.01 6.31 -10.64
N TYR A 56 3.16 5.69 -10.35
CA TYR A 56 3.39 4.26 -10.52
C TYR A 56 3.47 3.56 -9.17
N HIS A 57 3.08 2.29 -9.15
CA HIS A 57 3.08 1.51 -7.93
C HIS A 57 4.40 0.78 -7.78
N LEU A 58 5.03 0.88 -6.60
CA LEU A 58 6.27 0.19 -6.28
C LEU A 58 6.01 -0.82 -5.15
N HIS A 59 6.22 -2.09 -5.45
CA HIS A 59 6.09 -3.19 -4.50
C HIS A 59 7.46 -3.74 -4.14
N LEU A 60 7.70 -3.95 -2.85
CA LEU A 60 8.96 -4.49 -2.35
C LEU A 60 8.76 -5.91 -1.81
N LEU A 61 9.54 -6.85 -2.31
CA LEU A 61 9.71 -8.18 -1.74
C LEU A 61 11.07 -8.28 -1.04
N LYS A 62 11.12 -7.83 0.21
CA LYS A 62 12.36 -7.71 0.99
C LYS A 62 13.14 -9.02 1.15
N SER A 63 12.46 -10.16 1.24
CA SER A 63 13.11 -11.48 1.41
C SER A 63 13.93 -11.93 0.21
N LYS A 64 13.67 -11.35 -0.98
CA LYS A 64 14.36 -11.68 -2.23
C LYS A 64 15.17 -10.51 -2.80
N ASN A 65 15.17 -9.36 -2.12
CA ASN A 65 15.71 -8.10 -2.65
C ASN A 65 15.20 -7.79 -4.07
N ILE A 66 13.88 -7.89 -4.25
CA ILE A 66 13.20 -7.58 -5.50
C ILE A 66 12.27 -6.40 -5.25
N ALA A 67 12.30 -5.41 -6.14
CA ALA A 67 11.27 -4.40 -6.24
C ALA A 67 10.56 -4.52 -7.59
N THR A 68 9.24 -4.43 -7.58
CA THR A 68 8.41 -4.50 -8.78
C THR A 68 7.74 -3.15 -8.99
N VAL A 69 8.05 -2.50 -10.11
CA VAL A 69 7.32 -1.31 -10.56
C VAL A 69 6.15 -1.76 -11.41
N GLU A 70 4.95 -1.29 -11.12
CA GLU A 70 3.73 -1.56 -11.89
C GLU A 70 3.23 -0.27 -12.52
N ILE A 71 3.05 -0.30 -13.84
CA ILE A 71 2.61 0.83 -14.64
C ILE A 71 1.34 0.41 -15.40
N PRO A 72 0.16 0.78 -14.91
CA PRO A 72 -1.08 0.51 -15.63
C PRO A 72 -1.10 1.32 -16.94
N LEU A 73 -1.34 0.63 -18.06
CA LEU A 73 -1.46 1.21 -19.41
C LEU A 73 -2.78 1.95 -19.59
N GLN A 74 -3.80 1.56 -18.83
CA GLN A 74 -5.06 2.29 -18.76
C GLN A 74 -4.98 3.31 -17.63
N ALA A 75 -5.52 4.51 -17.88
CA ALA A 75 -5.74 5.47 -16.81
C ALA A 75 -6.55 4.76 -15.71
N PRO A 76 -6.15 4.88 -14.42
CA PRO A 76 -7.01 4.41 -13.35
C PRO A 76 -8.39 5.04 -13.57
N LYS A 77 -9.43 4.20 -13.54
CA LYS A 77 -10.81 4.68 -13.72
C LYS A 77 -11.01 5.82 -12.74
N GLU A 78 -11.23 7.04 -13.25
CA GLU A 78 -11.64 8.16 -12.42
C GLU A 78 -12.95 7.72 -11.78
N LEU A 79 -12.91 7.46 -10.47
CA LEU A 79 -14.13 7.23 -9.71
C LEU A 79 -14.93 8.51 -9.79
N GLU A 80 -16.20 8.41 -10.15
CA GLU A 80 -17.07 9.56 -10.10
C GLU A 80 -17.14 10.07 -8.65
N ILE A 81 -17.33 11.37 -8.48
CA ILE A 81 -17.44 12.00 -7.15
C ILE A 81 -18.47 11.27 -6.27
N GLU A 82 -19.52 10.71 -6.89
CA GLU A 82 -20.56 9.97 -6.19
C GLU A 82 -20.09 8.61 -5.66
N GLU A 83 -19.23 7.89 -6.41
CA GLU A 83 -18.61 6.63 -5.95
C GLU A 83 -17.64 6.90 -4.79
N LEU A 84 -16.87 7.99 -4.85
CA LEU A 84 -16.00 8.42 -3.76
C LEU A 84 -16.79 8.77 -2.49
N LYS A 85 -17.92 9.49 -2.62
CA LYS A 85 -18.80 9.79 -1.47
C LYS A 85 -19.36 8.51 -0.84
N GLN A 86 -19.75 7.52 -1.64
CA GLN A 86 -20.25 6.24 -1.12
C GLN A 86 -19.17 5.48 -0.34
N LEU A 87 -17.92 5.51 -0.82
CA LEU A 87 -16.79 4.91 -0.10
C LEU A 87 -16.54 5.60 1.24
N VAL A 88 -16.53 6.94 1.28
CA VAL A 88 -16.38 7.70 2.54
C VAL A 88 -17.52 7.39 3.50
N ALA A 89 -18.78 7.41 3.04
CA ALA A 89 -19.94 7.08 3.87
C ALA A 89 -19.88 5.65 4.44
N THR A 90 -19.37 4.70 3.65
CA THR A 90 -19.18 3.32 4.09
C THR A 90 -18.10 3.22 5.16
N ALA A 91 -16.97 3.89 4.97
CA ALA A 91 -15.88 3.94 5.94
C ALA A 91 -16.33 4.57 7.27
N ASP A 92 -17.07 5.68 7.22
CA ASP A 92 -17.63 6.33 8.41
C ASP A 92 -18.60 5.44 9.18
N LYS A 93 -19.45 4.70 8.45
CA LYS A 93 -20.37 3.72 9.07
C LYS A 93 -19.61 2.59 9.76
N MET A 94 -18.56 2.06 9.13
CA MET A 94 -17.71 1.05 9.74
C MET A 94 -17.01 1.58 11.00
N LEU A 95 -16.45 2.78 10.93
CA LEU A 95 -15.78 3.43 12.07
C LEU A 95 -16.74 3.63 13.25
N ASN A 96 -17.96 4.11 12.98
CA ASN A 96 -18.99 4.28 14.01
C ASN A 96 -19.42 2.95 14.65
N ASN A 97 -19.53 1.89 13.85
CA ASN A 97 -19.83 0.56 14.38
C ASN A 97 -18.71 0.03 15.28
N ILE A 98 -17.45 0.24 14.91
CA ILE A 98 -16.29 -0.11 15.73
C ILE A 98 -16.32 0.67 17.06
N ARG A 99 -16.54 1.99 17.00
CA ARG A 99 -16.66 2.85 18.19
C ARG A 99 -17.77 2.39 19.13
N LYS A 100 -18.96 2.06 18.59
CA LYS A 100 -20.08 1.53 19.38
C LYS A 100 -19.71 0.20 20.05
N LYS A 101 -19.08 -0.74 19.34
CA LYS A 101 -18.63 -2.01 19.92
C LYS A 101 -17.61 -1.81 21.05
N GLN A 102 -16.66 -0.88 20.88
CA GLN A 102 -15.69 -0.54 21.92
C GLN A 102 -16.36 0.10 23.15
N GLN A 103 -17.38 0.94 22.95
CA GLN A 103 -18.13 1.56 24.04
C GLN A 103 -18.92 0.50 24.84
N VAL A 104 -19.58 -0.44 24.15
CA VAL A 104 -20.30 -1.56 24.80
C VAL A 104 -19.34 -2.43 25.62
N GLN A 105 -18.16 -2.77 25.08
CA GLN A 105 -17.15 -3.52 25.84
C GLN A 105 -16.64 -2.76 27.08
N LYS A 106 -16.47 -1.44 27.00
CA LYS A 106 -16.11 -0.63 28.17
C LYS A 106 -17.21 -0.65 29.23
N SER A 107 -18.47 -0.51 28.84
CA SER A 107 -19.60 -0.57 29.80
C SER A 107 -19.76 -1.96 30.41
N GLU A 108 -19.59 -3.04 29.64
CA GLU A 108 -19.63 -4.42 30.17
C GLU A 108 -18.49 -4.67 31.19
N ARG A 109 -17.28 -4.14 30.94
CA ARG A 109 -16.19 -4.20 31.91
C ARG A 109 -16.54 -3.46 33.20
N ILE A 110 -17.13 -2.27 33.11
CA ILE A 110 -17.55 -1.48 34.27
C ILE A 110 -18.61 -2.25 35.07
N ILE A 111 -19.64 -2.79 34.42
CA ILE A 111 -20.69 -3.57 35.09
C ILE A 111 -20.10 -4.79 35.80
N LYS A 112 -19.15 -5.50 35.20
CA LYS A 112 -18.46 -6.61 35.88
C LYS A 112 -17.68 -6.15 37.11
N VAL A 113 -17.02 -5.00 37.08
CA VAL A 113 -16.33 -4.46 38.27
C VAL A 113 -17.32 -4.14 39.39
N TYR A 114 -18.48 -3.55 39.09
CA TYR A 114 -19.49 -3.26 40.10
C TYR A 114 -20.27 -4.48 40.59
N ALA A 115 -20.48 -5.50 39.73
CA ALA A 115 -21.20 -6.72 40.10
C ALA A 115 -20.35 -7.72 40.91
N PHE A 116 -19.02 -7.58 40.92
CA PHE A 116 -18.09 -8.48 41.63
C PHE A 116 -17.39 -7.85 42.84
N GLY A 117 -17.90 -6.73 43.35
CA GLY A 117 -17.50 -6.18 44.65
C GLY A 117 -16.11 -5.56 44.67
N TYR A 118 -16.01 -4.37 45.24
CA TYR A 118 -14.77 -4.00 45.92
C TYR A 118 -14.60 -4.98 47.08
N PRO A 119 -13.39 -5.53 47.34
CA PRO A 119 -13.17 -6.17 48.63
C PRO A 119 -13.40 -5.09 49.69
N ASP A 120 -14.35 -5.35 50.59
CA ASP A 120 -14.52 -4.57 51.81
C ASP A 120 -13.19 -4.64 52.57
N ASP A 121 -12.41 -3.56 52.52
CA ASP A 121 -11.35 -3.34 53.49
C ASP A 121 -12.03 -2.94 54.80
N GLU A 122 -12.52 -3.94 55.54
CA GLU A 122 -12.86 -3.82 56.96
C GLU A 122 -11.62 -3.35 57.73
N ASN A 123 -11.76 -2.25 58.47
CA ASN A 123 -10.83 -1.84 59.52
C ASN A 123 -11.60 -1.23 60.68
#